data_AF-X6ENM3-F1
#
_entry.id   AF-X6ENM3-F1
#
_cell.length_a   1.000
_cell.length_b   1.000
_cell.length_c   1.000
_cell.angle_alpha   90.00
_cell.angle_beta   90.00
_cell.angle_gamma   90.00
#
_symmetry.space_group_name_H-M   'P 1'
#
loop_
_entity.id
_entity.type
_entity.pdbx_description
1 polymer ?
#
loop_
_entity_poly.entity_id
_entity_poly.type
_entity_poly.pdbx_seq_one_letter_code
_entity_poly.pdbx_strand_id
1 'polypeptide(L)'
;MAAIHDVEVDGLTLAFGGGTALGRAYRLLERMSEDIDLRIVGQDKPSRGALKRLRTEVNKRIEAAGFAVGGHYSIKQNDRYVRYDLPYEPVAKGEGVLRPEIKIEIAVFPICTAPEKLSVSSFVAEASGADAEAKAVACVRLAETAADKFVALGRRAGFAFAGLGNLDHTLVRHIYDLSRMDGHYDAAEAAAIALETMKADAERRGDEYPAYKADPKGETLRAYEVISKTRSSPRATRSCSVTWFMATGLNSHPLLRRCKTSSNESGTLR
;
A
#
# COMPACT_ATOMS: atom_id res chain seq x y z
N MET A 1 -14.48 -2.19 11.26
CA MET A 1 -13.77 -3.49 11.23
C MET A 1 -14.62 -4.63 11.76
N ALA A 2 -15.07 -4.60 13.03
CA ALA A 2 -15.88 -5.68 13.61
C ALA A 2 -17.05 -6.14 12.72
N ALA A 3 -17.76 -5.21 12.07
CA ALA A 3 -18.91 -5.53 11.21
C ALA A 3 -18.59 -6.27 9.90
N ILE A 4 -17.38 -6.15 9.34
CA ILE A 4 -17.12 -6.58 7.95
C ILE A 4 -15.86 -7.44 7.75
N HIS A 5 -15.02 -7.60 8.77
CA HIS A 5 -13.71 -8.27 8.63
C HIS A 5 -13.79 -9.77 8.30
N ASP A 6 -14.93 -10.40 8.61
CA ASP A 6 -15.23 -11.82 8.47
C ASP A 6 -16.18 -12.10 7.30
N VAL A 7 -16.43 -11.11 6.42
CA VAL A 7 -17.23 -11.31 5.22
C VAL A 7 -16.57 -12.35 4.32
N GLU A 8 -17.37 -13.35 3.93
CA GLU A 8 -17.00 -14.35 2.94
C GLU A 8 -18.14 -14.53 1.93
N VAL A 9 -17.82 -14.36 0.65
CA VAL A 9 -18.77 -14.55 -0.46
C VAL A 9 -18.04 -15.19 -1.64
N ASP A 10 -18.55 -16.32 -2.14
CA ASP A 10 -17.96 -17.05 -3.28
C ASP A 10 -16.46 -17.39 -3.10
N GLY A 11 -16.03 -17.68 -1.87
CA GLY A 11 -14.63 -17.90 -1.53
C GLY A 11 -13.75 -16.64 -1.59
N LEU A 12 -14.36 -15.45 -1.67
CA LEU A 12 -13.70 -14.16 -1.51
C LEU A 12 -13.85 -13.68 -0.08
N THR A 13 -12.75 -13.25 0.51
CA THR A 13 -12.65 -12.66 1.85
C THR A 13 -11.97 -11.29 1.79
N LEU A 14 -11.88 -10.62 2.94
CA LEU A 14 -11.23 -9.31 3.06
C LEU A 14 -10.00 -9.39 3.97
N ALA A 15 -8.90 -8.78 3.56
CA ALA A 15 -7.69 -8.61 4.37
C ALA A 15 -7.40 -7.14 4.64
N PHE A 16 -7.25 -6.78 5.91
CA PHE A 16 -6.99 -5.44 6.41
C PHE A 16 -5.53 -5.04 6.23
N GLY A 17 -5.30 -3.93 5.54
CA GLY A 17 -3.96 -3.43 5.20
C GLY A 17 -3.79 -1.93 5.42
N GLY A 18 -2.77 -1.38 4.77
CA GLY A 18 -2.52 0.06 4.77
C GLY A 18 -2.00 0.60 6.10
N GLY A 19 -2.08 1.91 6.28
CA GLY A 19 -1.57 2.57 7.50
C GLY A 19 -2.34 2.16 8.75
N THR A 20 -3.65 1.96 8.63
CA THR A 20 -4.50 1.67 9.78
C THR A 20 -4.30 0.25 10.29
N ALA A 21 -4.02 -0.74 9.42
CA ALA A 21 -3.59 -2.07 9.88
C ALA A 21 -2.24 -2.03 10.59
N LEU A 22 -1.27 -1.26 10.08
CA LEU A 22 0.03 -1.09 10.75
C LEU A 22 -0.12 -0.48 12.15
N GLY A 23 -1.03 0.48 12.32
CA GLY A 23 -1.30 1.11 13.62
C GLY A 23 -2.13 0.25 14.57
N ARG A 24 -3.23 -0.37 14.09
CA ARG A 24 -4.23 -1.01 14.95
C ARG A 24 -4.11 -2.52 15.09
N ALA A 25 -3.51 -3.20 14.12
CA ALA A 25 -3.28 -4.65 14.18
C ALA A 25 -1.83 -4.95 14.59
N TYR A 26 -0.85 -4.36 13.88
CA TYR A 26 0.57 -4.60 14.13
C TYR A 26 1.17 -3.71 15.22
N ARG A 27 0.50 -2.62 15.59
CA ARG A 27 0.96 -1.66 16.64
C ARG A 27 2.33 -1.05 16.36
N LEU A 28 2.66 -0.82 15.09
CA LEU A 28 3.95 -0.28 14.66
C LEU A 28 3.95 1.24 14.44
N LEU A 29 2.78 1.85 14.19
CA LEU A 29 2.70 3.29 13.90
C LEU A 29 2.34 4.12 15.14
N GLU A 30 3.01 5.25 15.29
CA GLU A 30 2.70 6.27 16.32
C GLU A 30 2.03 7.51 15.71
N ARG A 31 1.79 7.51 14.39
CA ARG A 31 1.01 8.55 13.68
C ARG A 31 -0.43 8.08 13.46
N MET A 32 -1.36 9.03 13.38
CA MET A 32 -2.75 8.75 13.02
C MET A 32 -2.87 8.24 11.57
N SER A 33 -3.81 7.31 11.36
CA SER A 33 -4.25 6.81 10.06
C SER A 33 -5.75 6.61 10.12
N GLU A 34 -6.48 7.31 9.25
CA GLU A 34 -7.94 7.41 9.32
C GLU A 34 -8.66 6.47 8.34
N ASP A 35 -8.02 6.14 7.22
CA ASP A 35 -8.62 5.33 6.14
C ASP A 35 -8.56 3.83 6.47
N ILE A 36 -9.58 3.05 6.12
CA ILE A 36 -9.59 1.59 6.23
C ILE A 36 -9.32 0.97 4.86
N ASP A 37 -8.13 0.42 4.67
CA ASP A 37 -7.74 -0.26 3.43
C ASP A 37 -7.99 -1.78 3.55
N LEU A 38 -8.77 -2.34 2.63
CA LEU A 38 -9.10 -3.76 2.56
C LEU A 38 -8.73 -4.32 1.18
N ARG A 39 -8.02 -5.45 1.18
CA ARG A 39 -7.73 -6.23 -0.02
C ARG A 39 -8.71 -7.38 -0.14
N ILE A 40 -9.19 -7.63 -1.36
CA ILE A 40 -9.98 -8.82 -1.67
C ILE A 40 -9.01 -10.00 -1.83
N VAL A 41 -9.21 -11.05 -1.03
CA VAL A 41 -8.40 -12.27 -1.01
C VAL A 41 -9.24 -13.46 -1.43
N GLY A 42 -8.69 -14.37 -2.24
CA GLY A 42 -9.39 -15.57 -2.69
C GLY A 42 -9.00 -15.93 -4.11
N GLN A 43 -10.00 -16.03 -5.01
CA GLN A 43 -9.80 -16.37 -6.42
C GLN A 43 -8.78 -15.45 -7.10
N ASP A 44 -7.84 -16.02 -7.85
CA ASP A 44 -6.78 -15.30 -8.58
C ASP A 44 -7.34 -14.24 -9.56
N LYS A 45 -8.55 -14.49 -10.08
CA LYS A 45 -9.27 -13.56 -10.97
C LYS A 45 -10.77 -13.58 -10.64
N PRO A 46 -11.22 -12.85 -9.61
CA PRO A 46 -12.61 -12.87 -9.21
C PRO A 46 -13.49 -12.31 -10.34
N SER A 47 -14.59 -13.01 -10.63
CA SER A 47 -15.55 -12.53 -11.64
C SER A 47 -16.23 -11.25 -11.14
N ARG A 48 -16.66 -10.38 -12.07
CA ARG A 48 -17.45 -9.19 -11.72
C ARG A 48 -18.71 -9.54 -10.92
N GLY A 49 -19.34 -10.68 -11.23
CA GLY A 49 -20.51 -11.17 -10.49
C GLY A 49 -20.20 -11.49 -9.03
N ALA A 50 -19.09 -12.17 -8.76
CA ALA A 50 -18.63 -12.45 -7.40
C ALA A 50 -18.26 -11.18 -6.64
N LEU A 51 -17.53 -10.25 -7.28
CA LEU A 51 -17.20 -8.94 -6.68
C LEU A 51 -18.45 -8.12 -6.34
N LYS A 52 -19.45 -8.11 -7.23
CA LYS A 52 -20.72 -7.44 -6.99
C LYS A 52 -21.45 -8.04 -5.78
N ARG A 53 -21.49 -9.37 -5.64
CA ARG A 53 -22.11 -10.05 -4.49
C ARG A 53 -21.36 -9.78 -3.18
N LEU A 54 -20.02 -9.82 -3.21
CA LEU A 54 -19.18 -9.43 -2.08
C LEU A 54 -19.51 -8.00 -1.63
N ARG A 55 -19.52 -7.04 -2.56
CA ARG A 55 -19.90 -5.65 -2.29
C ARG A 55 -21.32 -5.53 -1.71
N THR A 56 -22.29 -6.27 -2.25
CA THR A 56 -23.66 -6.27 -1.73
C THR A 56 -23.72 -6.77 -0.27
N GLU A 57 -22.98 -7.81 0.07
CA GLU A 57 -22.90 -8.29 1.46
C GLU A 57 -22.20 -7.28 2.37
N VAL A 58 -21.10 -6.67 1.91
CA VAL A 58 -20.43 -5.58 2.65
C VAL A 58 -21.38 -4.42 2.91
N ASN A 59 -22.14 -3.97 1.90
CA ASN A 59 -23.13 -2.90 2.06
C ASN A 59 -24.14 -3.25 3.15
N LYS A 60 -24.72 -4.46 3.09
CA LYS A 60 -25.70 -4.94 4.08
C LYS A 60 -25.13 -4.93 5.49
N ARG A 61 -23.87 -5.37 5.68
CA ARG A 61 -23.24 -5.40 7.01
C ARG A 61 -22.88 -4.01 7.53
N ILE A 62 -22.47 -3.09 6.66
CA ILE A 62 -22.22 -1.69 7.02
C ILE A 62 -23.54 -1.01 7.44
N GLU A 63 -24.63 -1.24 6.70
CA GLU A 63 -25.97 -0.74 7.05
C GLU A 63 -26.46 -1.33 8.38
N ALA A 64 -26.28 -2.63 8.60
CA ALA A 64 -26.62 -3.29 9.86
C ALA A 64 -25.81 -2.75 11.06
N ALA A 65 -24.62 -2.22 10.82
CA ALA A 65 -23.81 -1.53 11.82
C ALA A 65 -24.23 -0.07 12.06
N GLY A 66 -25.27 0.41 11.39
CA GLY A 66 -25.86 1.74 11.59
C GLY A 66 -25.27 2.85 10.71
N PHE A 67 -24.44 2.51 9.71
CA PHE A 67 -23.88 3.50 8.79
C PHE A 67 -24.72 3.67 7.53
N ALA A 68 -24.82 4.89 7.03
CA ALA A 68 -25.50 5.19 5.78
C ALA A 68 -24.63 4.79 4.57
N VAL A 69 -25.06 3.77 3.81
CA VAL A 69 -24.36 3.32 2.60
C VAL A 69 -24.96 3.92 1.34
N GLY A 70 -26.29 4.05 1.25
CA GLY A 70 -26.98 4.59 0.08
C GLY A 70 -26.44 5.98 -0.32
N GLY A 71 -25.87 6.09 -1.52
CA GLY A 71 -25.26 7.35 -2.01
C GLY A 71 -23.85 7.65 -1.49
N HIS A 72 -23.31 6.82 -0.58
CA HIS A 72 -22.04 7.05 0.13
C HIS A 72 -20.93 6.07 -0.30
N TYR A 73 -20.99 5.55 -1.52
CA TYR A 73 -19.93 4.72 -2.09
C TYR A 73 -19.82 4.87 -3.60
N SER A 74 -18.63 4.65 -4.12
CA SER A 74 -18.33 4.65 -5.55
C SER A 74 -17.68 3.33 -5.96
N ILE A 75 -18.05 2.85 -7.15
CA ILE A 75 -17.52 1.62 -7.73
C ILE A 75 -16.68 2.01 -8.93
N LYS A 76 -15.47 1.49 -9.03
CA LYS A 76 -14.55 1.71 -10.15
C LYS A 76 -14.00 0.37 -10.64
N GLN A 77 -13.41 0.41 -11.85
CA GLN A 77 -12.70 -0.73 -12.44
C GLN A 77 -13.52 -2.03 -12.45
N ASN A 78 -14.81 -1.96 -12.81
CA ASN A 78 -15.70 -3.12 -12.86
C ASN A 78 -15.76 -3.91 -11.54
N ASP A 79 -16.02 -3.23 -10.43
CA ASP A 79 -16.09 -3.79 -9.07
C ASP A 79 -14.74 -4.22 -8.46
N ARG A 80 -13.62 -3.98 -9.16
CA ARG A 80 -12.27 -4.28 -8.62
C ARG A 80 -11.78 -3.24 -7.62
N TYR A 81 -12.46 -2.10 -7.53
CA TYR A 81 -12.21 -1.07 -6.53
C TYR A 81 -13.55 -0.47 -6.11
N VAL A 82 -13.81 -0.47 -4.80
CA VAL A 82 -14.97 0.18 -4.18
C VAL A 82 -14.47 1.08 -3.08
N ARG A 83 -14.94 2.32 -3.08
CA ARG A 83 -14.65 3.28 -2.00
C ARG A 83 -15.96 3.70 -1.34
N TYR A 84 -15.96 3.66 -0.01
CA TYR A 84 -17.03 4.17 0.83
C TYR A 84 -16.56 5.45 1.52
N ASP A 85 -17.44 6.43 1.59
CA ASP A 85 -17.26 7.70 2.31
C ASP A 85 -18.45 7.82 3.28
N LEU A 86 -18.37 7.13 4.42
CA LEU A 86 -19.49 6.91 5.34
C LEU A 86 -19.60 8.07 6.34
N PRO A 87 -20.66 8.90 6.30
CA PRO A 87 -20.76 10.05 7.20
C PRO A 87 -21.00 9.61 8.65
N TYR A 88 -20.49 10.40 9.60
CA TYR A 88 -20.82 10.28 11.01
C TYR A 88 -20.95 11.67 11.65
N GLU A 89 -21.71 11.77 12.75
CA GLU A 89 -21.85 13.04 13.47
C GLU A 89 -20.58 13.31 14.31
N PRO A 90 -19.82 14.38 14.03
CA PRO A 90 -18.60 14.68 14.77
C PRO A 90 -18.92 15.30 16.14
N VAL A 91 -18.21 14.85 17.18
CA VAL A 91 -18.37 15.38 18.55
C VAL A 91 -17.68 16.75 18.74
N ALA A 92 -16.74 17.11 17.86
CA ALA A 92 -16.01 18.38 17.87
C ALA A 92 -16.05 19.05 16.50
N LYS A 93 -15.87 20.37 16.45
CA LYS A 93 -15.76 21.17 15.23
C LYS A 93 -14.56 22.10 15.32
N GLY A 94 -13.86 22.34 14.21
CA GLY A 94 -12.70 23.25 14.14
C GLY A 94 -11.51 22.66 13.39
N GLU A 95 -10.43 23.44 13.32
CA GLU A 95 -9.17 22.98 12.72
C GLU A 95 -8.55 21.84 13.52
N GLY A 96 -7.99 20.84 12.82
CA GLY A 96 -7.38 19.66 13.45
C GLY A 96 -8.36 18.56 13.86
N VAL A 97 -9.67 18.74 13.65
CA VAL A 97 -10.67 17.69 13.87
C VAL A 97 -10.65 16.68 12.72
N LEU A 98 -10.92 15.40 13.03
CA LEU A 98 -11.06 14.33 12.04
C LEU A 98 -12.14 14.67 11.00
N ARG A 99 -11.96 14.16 9.77
CA ARG A 99 -12.97 14.33 8.73
C ARG A 99 -14.24 13.62 9.19
N PRO A 100 -15.44 14.22 9.03
CA PRO A 100 -16.71 13.62 9.47
C PRO A 100 -17.20 12.49 8.55
N GLU A 101 -16.26 11.72 8.00
CA GLU A 101 -16.50 10.59 7.11
C GLU A 101 -15.48 9.48 7.38
N ILE A 102 -15.95 8.24 7.50
CA ILE A 102 -15.09 7.06 7.57
C ILE A 102 -14.85 6.58 6.14
N LYS A 103 -13.58 6.57 5.73
CA LYS A 103 -13.18 6.06 4.43
C LYS A 103 -12.87 4.58 4.51
N ILE A 104 -13.51 3.81 3.64
CA ILE A 104 -13.18 2.39 3.43
C ILE A 104 -12.86 2.19 1.97
N GLU A 105 -11.68 1.68 1.66
CA GLU A 105 -11.30 1.28 0.31
C GLU A 105 -11.18 -0.24 0.24
N ILE A 106 -11.91 -0.85 -0.68
CA ILE A 106 -11.86 -2.29 -0.95
C ILE A 106 -11.35 -2.49 -2.37
N ALA A 107 -10.25 -3.21 -2.55
CA ALA A 107 -9.66 -3.37 -3.87
C ALA A 107 -9.06 -4.76 -4.14
N VAL A 108 -9.03 -5.14 -5.41
CA VAL A 108 -8.30 -6.32 -5.90
C VAL A 108 -6.84 -5.94 -6.17
N PHE A 109 -5.92 -6.58 -5.45
CA PHE A 109 -4.49 -6.39 -5.62
C PHE A 109 -3.87 -7.45 -6.54
N PRO A 110 -2.76 -7.14 -7.23
CA PRO A 110 -2.05 -8.13 -8.05
C PRO A 110 -1.41 -9.24 -7.22
N ILE A 111 -0.89 -8.88 -6.04
CA ILE A 111 -0.28 -9.81 -5.10
C ILE A 111 -1.14 -9.83 -3.84
N CYS A 112 -1.51 -11.03 -3.45
CA CYS A 112 -2.18 -11.27 -2.19
C CYS A 112 -1.80 -12.68 -1.72
N THR A 113 -0.88 -12.75 -0.76
CA THR A 113 -0.53 -14.04 -0.16
C THR A 113 -1.45 -14.34 1.03
N ALA A 114 -1.22 -15.46 1.73
CA ALA A 114 -2.02 -15.84 2.88
C ALA A 114 -1.94 -14.76 3.98
N PRO A 115 -3.08 -14.12 4.37
CA PRO A 115 -3.08 -13.09 5.40
C PRO A 115 -2.74 -13.63 6.79
N GLU A 116 -2.18 -12.78 7.64
CA GLU A 116 -1.96 -13.07 9.05
C GLU A 116 -3.23 -12.81 9.86
N LYS A 117 -3.48 -13.59 10.91
CA LYS A 117 -4.67 -13.41 11.76
C LYS A 117 -4.29 -12.63 13.01
N LEU A 118 -4.76 -11.39 13.10
CA LEU A 118 -4.46 -10.47 14.20
C LEU A 118 -5.74 -9.92 14.83
N SER A 119 -5.65 -9.48 16.09
CA SER A 119 -6.75 -8.77 16.73
C SER A 119 -6.62 -7.28 16.47
N VAL A 120 -7.76 -6.61 16.28
CA VAL A 120 -7.86 -5.16 16.09
C VAL A 120 -8.73 -4.62 17.21
N SER A 121 -8.15 -3.75 18.03
CA SER A 121 -8.84 -3.05 19.11
C SER A 121 -9.13 -1.60 18.72
N SER A 122 -10.07 -0.92 19.40
CA SER A 122 -10.14 0.54 19.44
C SER A 122 -9.24 1.13 20.53
N PHE A 123 -8.98 2.43 20.46
CA PHE A 123 -8.27 3.13 21.54
C PHE A 123 -9.03 3.06 22.86
N VAL A 124 -10.37 3.03 22.81
CA VAL A 124 -11.22 2.90 23.99
C VAL A 124 -11.02 1.54 24.64
N ALA A 125 -11.04 0.45 23.85
CA ALA A 125 -10.78 -0.89 24.37
C ALA A 125 -9.38 -1.01 24.96
N GLU A 126 -8.35 -0.47 24.29
CA GLU A 126 -6.98 -0.47 24.81
C GLU A 126 -6.84 0.30 26.12
N ALA A 127 -7.42 1.51 26.19
CA ALA A 127 -7.34 2.35 27.38
C ALA A 127 -8.15 1.78 28.56
N SER A 128 -9.25 1.07 28.29
CA SER A 128 -10.09 0.44 29.31
C SER A 128 -9.66 -0.98 29.68
N GLY A 129 -8.67 -1.55 28.98
CA GLY A 129 -8.27 -2.95 29.15
C GLY A 129 -9.34 -3.95 28.70
N ALA A 130 -10.27 -3.53 27.85
CA ALA A 130 -11.31 -4.40 27.30
C ALA A 130 -10.77 -5.32 26.19
N ASP A 131 -11.51 -6.39 25.93
CA ASP A 131 -11.26 -7.29 24.81
C ASP A 131 -11.30 -6.56 23.46
N ALA A 132 -10.48 -7.02 22.52
CA ALA A 132 -10.51 -6.53 21.14
C ALA A 132 -11.87 -6.74 20.48
N GLU A 133 -12.40 -5.70 19.85
CA GLU A 133 -13.71 -5.71 19.18
C GLU A 133 -13.73 -6.57 17.92
N ALA A 134 -12.59 -6.74 17.26
CA ALA A 134 -12.43 -7.63 16.12
C ALA A 134 -11.27 -8.60 16.38
N LYS A 135 -11.59 -9.87 16.54
CA LYS A 135 -10.62 -10.95 16.79
C LYS A 135 -10.33 -11.69 15.48
N ALA A 136 -9.10 -12.17 15.29
CA ALA A 136 -8.70 -12.95 14.11
C ALA A 136 -9.02 -12.27 12.76
N VAL A 137 -8.84 -10.94 12.70
CA VAL A 137 -8.88 -10.15 11.46
C VAL A 137 -7.79 -10.65 10.53
N ALA A 138 -8.14 -11.01 9.30
CA ALA A 138 -7.16 -11.23 8.26
C ALA A 138 -6.45 -9.91 7.97
N CYS A 139 -5.13 -9.88 8.13
CA CYS A 139 -4.29 -8.72 7.93
C CYS A 139 -3.28 -9.01 6.82
N VAL A 140 -3.12 -8.04 5.93
CA VAL A 140 -2.07 -8.07 4.91
C VAL A 140 -0.72 -8.17 5.59
N ARG A 141 0.16 -9.06 5.12
CA ARG A 141 1.51 -9.25 5.67
C ARG A 141 2.34 -7.95 5.61
N LEU A 142 3.28 -7.82 6.54
CA LEU A 142 4.18 -6.67 6.58
C LEU A 142 5.05 -6.57 5.31
N ALA A 143 5.55 -7.70 4.77
CA ALA A 143 6.34 -7.69 3.54
C ALA A 143 5.56 -7.11 2.35
N GLU A 144 4.29 -7.50 2.18
CA GLU A 144 3.40 -6.96 1.14
C GLU A 144 3.07 -5.49 1.36
N THR A 145 2.86 -5.07 2.61
CA THR A 145 2.60 -3.67 2.95
C THR A 145 3.82 -2.80 2.69
N ALA A 146 5.03 -3.30 2.98
CA ALA A 146 6.29 -2.61 2.71
C ALA A 146 6.50 -2.47 1.20
N ALA A 147 6.30 -3.55 0.44
CA ALA A 147 6.40 -3.56 -1.01
C ALA A 147 5.46 -2.52 -1.65
N ASP A 148 4.17 -2.52 -1.27
CA ASP A 148 3.20 -1.57 -1.81
C ASP A 148 3.57 -0.12 -1.51
N LYS A 149 3.99 0.19 -0.29
CA LYS A 149 4.44 1.54 0.08
C LYS A 149 5.69 1.93 -0.69
N PHE A 150 6.63 1.00 -0.87
CA PHE A 150 7.86 1.24 -1.62
C PHE A 150 7.56 1.57 -3.09
N VAL A 151 6.71 0.79 -3.74
CA VAL A 151 6.30 1.00 -5.14
C VAL A 151 5.48 2.29 -5.27
N ALA A 152 4.50 2.51 -4.39
CA ALA A 152 3.65 3.70 -4.43
C ALA A 152 4.46 4.99 -4.24
N LEU A 153 5.40 5.03 -3.29
CA LEU A 153 6.29 6.17 -3.09
C LEU A 153 7.19 6.39 -4.32
N GLY A 154 7.86 5.34 -4.79
CA GLY A 154 8.79 5.42 -5.92
C GLY A 154 8.10 5.90 -7.20
N ARG A 155 6.99 5.25 -7.59
CA ARG A 155 6.24 5.61 -8.80
C ARG A 155 5.67 7.02 -8.74
N ARG A 156 5.03 7.41 -7.62
CA ARG A 156 4.34 8.70 -7.53
C ARG A 156 5.29 9.88 -7.35
N ALA A 157 6.40 9.69 -6.63
CA ALA A 157 7.47 10.69 -6.59
C ALA A 157 8.18 10.78 -7.94
N GLY A 158 8.53 9.64 -8.55
CA GLY A 158 9.15 9.59 -9.89
C GLY A 158 8.32 10.28 -10.95
N PHE A 159 7.00 10.08 -10.95
CA PHE A 159 6.07 10.77 -11.84
C PHE A 159 6.16 12.30 -11.74
N ALA A 160 6.22 12.83 -10.51
CA ALA A 160 6.38 14.26 -10.27
C ALA A 160 7.78 14.75 -10.67
N PHE A 161 8.84 13.99 -10.37
CA PHE A 161 10.21 14.34 -10.76
C PHE A 161 10.42 14.31 -12.28
N ALA A 162 9.63 13.50 -13.00
CA ALA A 162 9.57 13.49 -14.46
C ALA A 162 8.75 14.66 -15.05
N GLY A 163 8.19 15.55 -14.22
CA GLY A 163 7.40 16.70 -14.67
C GLY A 163 6.00 16.32 -15.17
N LEU A 164 5.53 15.10 -14.90
CA LEU A 164 4.24 14.60 -15.40
C LEU A 164 3.06 14.95 -14.48
N GLY A 165 3.35 15.47 -13.27
CA GLY A 165 2.34 15.93 -12.33
C GLY A 165 2.93 16.55 -11.07
N ASN A 166 2.06 16.89 -10.13
CA ASN A 166 2.46 17.49 -8.86
C ASN A 166 3.03 16.46 -7.90
N LEU A 167 3.98 16.89 -7.05
CA LEU A 167 4.47 16.07 -5.95
C LEU A 167 3.36 15.84 -4.93
N ASP A 168 3.04 14.58 -4.66
CA ASP A 168 2.11 14.25 -3.58
C ASP A 168 2.82 14.33 -2.22
N HIS A 169 2.58 15.43 -1.51
CA HIS A 169 3.12 15.65 -0.17
C HIS A 169 2.64 14.65 0.87
N THR A 170 1.52 13.95 0.64
CA THR A 170 1.03 12.91 1.57
C THR A 170 1.94 11.67 1.59
N LEU A 171 2.82 11.51 0.59
CA LEU A 171 3.77 10.39 0.49
C LEU A 171 4.81 10.36 1.61
N VAL A 172 5.03 11.47 2.32
CA VAL A 172 5.92 11.49 3.51
C VAL A 172 5.52 10.43 4.53
N ARG A 173 4.22 10.11 4.61
CA ARG A 173 3.69 9.06 5.48
C ARG A 173 4.24 7.68 5.11
N HIS A 174 4.53 7.40 3.84
CA HIS A 174 5.10 6.12 3.42
C HIS A 174 6.57 5.99 3.84
N ILE A 175 7.33 7.09 3.83
CA ILE A 175 8.70 7.11 4.36
C ILE A 175 8.68 6.79 5.85
N TYR A 176 7.78 7.42 6.60
CA TYR A 176 7.60 7.15 8.03
C TYR A 176 7.16 5.70 8.28
N ASP A 177 6.16 5.20 7.56
CA ASP A 177 5.67 3.83 7.76
C ASP A 177 6.75 2.79 7.47
N LEU A 178 7.51 2.96 6.38
CA LEU A 178 8.62 2.06 6.03
C LEU A 178 9.72 2.07 7.10
N SER A 179 10.02 3.22 7.70
CA SER A 179 11.00 3.29 8.80
C SER A 179 10.50 2.62 10.08
N ARG A 180 9.19 2.65 10.34
CA ARG A 180 8.56 1.96 11.48
C ARG A 180 8.45 0.45 11.29
N MET A 181 8.44 -0.01 10.04
CA MET A 181 8.41 -1.44 9.70
C MET A 181 9.81 -2.06 9.59
N ASP A 182 10.88 -1.26 9.64
CA ASP A 182 12.25 -1.73 9.47
C ASP A 182 12.58 -2.83 10.50
N GLY A 183 13.15 -3.95 10.03
CA GLY A 183 13.41 -5.13 10.86
C GLY A 183 12.21 -6.01 11.22
N HIS A 184 10.99 -5.66 10.78
CA HIS A 184 9.77 -6.45 11.05
C HIS A 184 9.27 -7.30 9.87
N TYR A 185 10.00 -7.33 8.75
CA TYR A 185 9.67 -8.14 7.57
C TYR A 185 10.94 -8.62 6.86
N ASP A 186 10.82 -9.70 6.09
CA ASP A 186 11.92 -10.16 5.22
C ASP A 186 12.08 -9.20 4.02
N ALA A 187 13.21 -8.52 3.95
CA ALA A 187 13.47 -7.52 2.92
C ALA A 187 13.62 -8.14 1.52
N ALA A 188 14.10 -9.38 1.40
CA ALA A 188 14.23 -10.06 0.12
C ALA A 188 12.85 -10.47 -0.40
N GLU A 189 11.97 -10.97 0.47
CA GLU A 189 10.57 -11.24 0.17
C GLU A 189 9.84 -9.97 -0.27
N ALA A 190 9.97 -8.87 0.49
CA ALA A 190 9.35 -7.59 0.14
C ALA A 190 9.88 -7.05 -1.20
N ALA A 191 11.17 -7.19 -1.49
CA ALA A 191 11.74 -6.80 -2.77
C ALA A 191 11.19 -7.64 -3.94
N ALA A 192 11.03 -8.95 -3.76
CA ALA A 192 10.42 -9.83 -4.75
C ALA A 192 8.96 -9.43 -5.04
N ILE A 193 8.17 -9.19 -3.98
CA ILE A 193 6.79 -8.71 -4.10
C ILE A 193 6.76 -7.35 -4.81
N ALA A 194 7.64 -6.43 -4.45
CA ALA A 194 7.70 -5.10 -5.05
C ALA A 194 7.97 -5.16 -6.56
N LEU A 195 8.83 -6.07 -7.03
CA LEU A 195 9.09 -6.25 -8.46
C LEU A 195 7.86 -6.73 -9.22
N GLU A 196 7.09 -7.65 -8.66
CA GLU A 196 5.83 -8.10 -9.29
C GLU A 196 4.75 -7.00 -9.24
N THR A 197 4.63 -6.29 -8.12
CA THR A 197 3.72 -5.13 -7.99
C THR A 197 4.09 -4.03 -9.00
N MET A 198 5.38 -3.76 -9.24
CA MET A 198 5.85 -2.80 -10.24
C MET A 198 5.40 -3.15 -11.66
N LYS A 199 5.52 -4.43 -12.05
CA LYS A 199 5.07 -4.92 -13.36
C LYS A 199 3.56 -4.73 -13.53
N ALA A 200 2.78 -5.13 -12.53
CA ALA A 200 1.33 -4.97 -12.54
C ALA A 200 0.91 -3.49 -12.56
N ASP A 201 1.63 -2.61 -11.86
CA ASP A 201 1.37 -1.17 -11.89
C ASP A 201 1.72 -0.56 -13.26
N ALA A 202 2.82 -1.00 -13.89
CA ALA A 202 3.23 -0.56 -15.23
C ALA A 202 2.20 -0.92 -16.29
N GLU A 203 1.61 -2.12 -16.23
CA GLU A 203 0.53 -2.53 -17.13
C GLU A 203 -0.74 -1.68 -16.98
N ARG A 204 -1.09 -1.32 -15.74
CA ARG A 204 -2.35 -0.61 -15.45
C ARG A 204 -2.26 0.91 -15.57
N ARG A 205 -1.08 1.47 -15.30
CA ARG A 205 -0.89 2.93 -15.10
C ARG A 205 0.28 3.49 -15.91
N GLY A 206 0.98 2.66 -16.67
CA GLY A 206 2.18 3.08 -17.40
C GLY A 206 1.90 4.02 -18.57
N ASP A 207 0.67 4.11 -19.07
CA ASP A 207 0.34 4.96 -20.22
C ASP A 207 0.57 6.45 -19.92
N GLU A 208 0.33 6.89 -18.67
CA GLU A 208 0.59 8.25 -18.21
C GLU A 208 2.08 8.49 -17.92
N TYR A 209 2.89 7.43 -17.78
CA TYR A 209 4.31 7.50 -17.44
C TYR A 209 5.13 6.52 -18.31
N PRO A 210 5.40 6.85 -19.59
CA PRO A 210 6.01 5.91 -20.54
C PRO A 210 7.37 5.34 -20.10
N ALA A 211 8.21 6.14 -19.43
CA ALA A 211 9.49 5.65 -18.90
C ALA A 211 9.28 4.58 -17.81
N TYR A 212 8.30 4.77 -16.92
CA TYR A 212 7.94 3.77 -15.91
C TYR A 212 7.31 2.54 -16.54
N LYS A 213 6.54 2.69 -17.62
CA LYS A 213 6.03 1.55 -18.39
C LYS A 213 7.16 0.69 -18.96
N ALA A 214 8.23 1.33 -19.45
CA ALA A 214 9.37 0.66 -20.05
C ALA A 214 10.32 0.02 -19.02
N ASP A 215 10.61 0.72 -17.92
CA ASP A 215 11.49 0.25 -16.86
C ASP A 215 10.99 0.69 -15.46
N PRO A 216 9.97 0.02 -14.91
CA PRO A 216 9.37 0.45 -13.64
C PRO A 216 10.34 0.34 -12.46
N LYS A 217 11.27 -0.63 -12.53
CA LYS A 217 12.33 -0.80 -11.54
C LYS A 217 13.31 0.37 -11.60
N GLY A 218 13.85 0.68 -12.78
CA GLY A 218 14.83 1.75 -12.96
C GLY A 218 14.26 3.12 -12.58
N GLU A 219 13.04 3.44 -13.01
CA GLU A 219 12.37 4.68 -12.62
C GLU A 219 12.11 4.76 -11.10
N THR A 220 11.69 3.65 -10.48
CA THR A 220 11.53 3.60 -9.03
C THR A 220 12.84 3.90 -8.30
N LEU A 221 13.93 3.22 -8.68
CA LEU A 221 15.24 3.42 -8.06
C LEU A 221 15.76 4.85 -8.26
N ARG A 222 15.56 5.44 -9.44
CA ARG A 222 15.90 6.84 -9.72
C ARG A 222 15.14 7.79 -8.81
N ALA A 223 13.85 7.56 -8.57
CA ALA A 223 13.07 8.38 -7.65
C ALA A 223 13.65 8.36 -6.22
N TYR A 224 14.04 7.19 -5.71
CA TYR A 224 14.70 7.08 -4.40
C TYR A 224 16.08 7.75 -4.36
N GLU A 225 16.84 7.68 -5.45
CA GLU A 225 18.11 8.41 -5.56
C GLU A 225 17.89 9.92 -5.41
N VAL A 226 16.90 10.49 -6.10
CA VAL A 226 16.51 11.91 -5.98
C VAL A 226 16.09 12.26 -4.55
N ILE A 227 15.22 11.44 -3.93
CA ILE A 227 14.77 11.62 -2.54
C ILE A 227 15.95 11.60 -1.55
N SER A 228 16.95 10.76 -1.80
CA SER A 228 18.13 10.65 -0.93
C SER A 228 19.12 11.82 -1.07
N LYS A 229 19.20 12.43 -2.26
CA LYS A 229 20.14 13.54 -2.56
C LYS A 229 19.68 14.89 -2.05
N THR A 230 18.37 15.13 -1.92
CA THR A 230 17.81 16.37 -1.31
C THR A 230 18.14 16.52 0.18
N ARG A 231 18.86 15.57 0.76
CA ARG A 231 19.29 15.52 2.16
C ARG A 231 20.56 16.34 2.48
N SER A 232 21.21 16.93 1.47
CA SER A 232 22.36 17.82 1.68
C SER A 232 21.94 19.26 2.01
N SER A 233 21.16 19.43 3.08
CA SER A 233 21.07 20.66 3.87
C SER A 233 21.60 20.33 5.27
N PRO A 234 22.54 21.12 5.84
CA PRO A 234 23.33 20.69 6.99
C PRO A 234 22.53 20.82 8.29
N ARG A 235 21.69 19.83 8.59
CA ARG A 235 21.30 19.46 9.97
C ARG A 235 20.68 18.07 9.97
N ALA A 236 21.11 17.25 10.94
CA ALA A 236 20.67 15.90 11.27
C ALA A 236 21.36 14.74 10.52
N THR A 237 22.60 14.50 10.90
CA THR A 237 23.21 13.16 10.98
C THR A 237 22.43 12.29 11.96
N ARG A 238 21.47 11.51 11.45
CA ARG A 238 21.17 10.16 11.95
C ARG A 238 20.86 9.27 10.74
N SER A 239 21.49 8.10 10.75
CA SER A 239 21.31 7.02 9.77
C SER A 239 19.83 6.87 9.39
N CYS A 240 19.51 7.03 8.10
CA CYS A 240 18.17 6.77 7.58
C CYS A 240 18.27 5.51 6.74
N SER A 241 17.40 4.55 7.04
CA SER A 241 17.37 3.18 6.53
C SER A 241 17.13 3.03 5.01
N VAL A 242 17.03 4.14 4.26
CA VAL A 242 16.87 4.10 2.79
C VAL A 242 18.08 3.48 2.10
N THR A 243 19.28 3.59 2.66
CA THR A 243 20.50 3.01 2.09
C THR A 243 20.51 1.48 2.13
N TRP A 244 19.73 0.85 3.01
CA TRP A 244 19.75 -0.60 3.20
C TRP A 244 19.01 -1.35 2.09
N PHE A 245 17.86 -0.83 1.65
CA PHE A 245 17.05 -1.47 0.59
C PHE A 245 17.78 -1.54 -0.77
N MET A 246 18.67 -0.58 -1.05
CA MET A 246 19.48 -0.60 -2.27
C MET A 246 20.69 -1.55 -2.20
N ALA A 247 21.19 -1.89 -1.01
CA ALA A 247 22.51 -2.50 -0.85
C ALA A 247 22.51 -4.04 -0.80
N THR A 248 21.46 -4.71 -0.30
CA THR A 248 21.56 -6.14 0.05
C THR A 248 20.65 -7.09 -0.73
N GLY A 249 19.62 -6.62 -1.43
CA GLY A 249 18.61 -7.51 -2.04
C GLY A 249 18.66 -7.73 -3.56
N LEU A 250 19.30 -6.85 -4.34
CA LEU A 250 19.09 -6.79 -5.80
C LEU A 250 20.28 -7.21 -6.67
N ASN A 251 21.47 -7.37 -6.09
CA ASN A 251 22.70 -7.66 -6.84
C ASN A 251 23.22 -9.11 -6.73
N SER A 252 22.58 -9.98 -5.95
CA SER A 252 23.12 -11.31 -5.59
C SER A 252 22.52 -12.49 -6.37
N HIS A 253 21.64 -12.28 -7.37
CA HIS A 253 21.06 -13.40 -8.12
C HIS A 253 21.86 -13.81 -9.38
N PRO A 254 22.14 -15.12 -9.62
CA PRO A 254 23.05 -15.58 -10.68
C PRO A 254 22.58 -15.40 -12.13
N LEU A 255 21.35 -14.96 -12.37
CA LEU A 255 20.76 -14.84 -13.71
C LEU A 255 21.17 -13.55 -14.46
N LEU A 256 21.94 -12.65 -13.84
CA LEU A 256 22.29 -11.32 -14.38
C LEU A 256 23.68 -11.22 -15.05
N ARG A 257 24.43 -12.32 -15.20
CA ARG A 257 25.82 -12.29 -15.73
C ARG A 257 25.98 -12.42 -17.26
N ARG A 258 24.91 -12.34 -18.06
CA ARG A 258 25.04 -12.36 -19.53
C ARG A 258 24.41 -11.13 -20.18
N CYS A 259 25.05 -9.96 -20.01
CA CYS A 259 25.01 -8.89 -21.00
C CYS A 259 26.02 -7.79 -20.61
N LYS A 260 27.31 -8.03 -20.87
CA LYS A 260 28.35 -6.98 -20.92
C LYS A 260 29.67 -7.60 -21.38
N THR A 261 29.82 -7.78 -22.70
CA THR A 261 31.11 -7.71 -23.41
C THR A 261 30.83 -7.73 -24.92
N SER A 262 30.65 -6.56 -25.53
CA SER A 262 31.03 -6.31 -26.92
C SER A 262 30.96 -4.79 -27.21
N SER A 263 32.07 -4.11 -27.00
CA SER A 263 32.35 -2.85 -27.69
C SER A 263 33.83 -2.90 -28.06
N ASN A 264 34.09 -3.35 -29.29
CA ASN A 264 35.40 -3.38 -29.90
C ASN A 264 35.73 -1.99 -30.43
N GLU A 265 36.97 -1.57 -30.18
CA GLU A 265 37.57 -0.33 -30.65
C GLU A 265 37.68 -0.29 -32.18
N SER A 266 37.38 0.87 -32.75
CA SER A 266 37.77 1.33 -34.08
C SER A 266 38.26 2.76 -33.87
N GLY A 267 39.52 3.16 -34.07
CA GLY A 267 40.46 2.76 -35.10
C GLY A 267 40.57 3.91 -36.11
N THR A 268 41.24 5.00 -35.72
CA THR A 268 41.44 6.20 -36.58
C THR A 268 42.61 5.95 -37.54
N LEU A 269 42.33 6.17 -38.83
CA LEU A 269 43.24 6.05 -39.97
C LEU A 269 44.21 7.23 -40.08
N ARG A 270 45.39 6.90 -40.63
CA ARG A 270 46.35 7.70 -41.44
C ARG A 270 46.34 9.23 -41.32
#